data_AF-A0A3M1WTM9-F1
#
_entry.id   AF-A0A3M1WTM9-F1
#
_cell.length_a   1.000
_cell.length_b   1.000
_cell.length_c   1.000
_cell.angle_alpha   90.00
_cell.angle_beta   90.00
_cell.angle_gamma   90.00
#
_symmetry.space_group_name_H-M   'P 1'
#
loop_
_entity.id
_entity.type
_entity.pdbx_description
1 polymer ?
#
loop_
_entity_poly.entity_id
_entity_poly.type
_entity_poly.pdbx_seq_one_letter_code
_entity_poly.pdbx_strand_id
1 'polypeptide(L)'
;DGDNPPDLHRVGAFLTHMLERVDWRRDLHFQTRTTIDTLDYSGRGLNKGSKLVIAAVGAPRRTLADKMPAELALPRGFGEPTLPLPGVLAVRGPKWDAPAWGDDRVLSQLCRFWESKGAPEGIALVVLVDDPAFVARSLEDFLWVVFTRSDPAADIDGVGAATVSKHWGCEGPLVIDARLKAHHAPPLEELPEIERRVDELAAPGGPLHGVY
;
A
#
# COMPACT_ATOMS: atom_id res chain seq x y z
N ASP A 1 31.53 -1.18 7.85
CA ASP A 1 30.63 -0.05 7.55
C ASP A 1 29.53 -0.50 6.62
N GLY A 2 28.36 -0.76 7.19
CA GLY A 2 27.13 -1.12 6.49
C GLY A 2 25.97 -0.45 7.21
N ASP A 3 24.86 -0.25 6.52
CA ASP A 3 23.62 0.32 7.06
C ASP A 3 22.95 -0.55 8.14
N ASN A 4 23.41 -1.81 8.29
CA ASN A 4 23.06 -2.76 9.33
C ASN A 4 21.53 -2.89 9.50
N PRO A 5 20.83 -3.33 8.45
CA PRO A 5 19.38 -3.43 8.48
C PRO A 5 18.92 -4.45 9.53
N PRO A 6 17.71 -4.29 10.10
CA PRO A 6 17.08 -5.32 10.90
C PRO A 6 16.94 -6.64 10.14
N ASP A 7 16.73 -7.72 10.88
CA ASP A 7 16.37 -9.02 10.31
C ASP A 7 15.14 -8.89 9.39
N LEU A 8 15.21 -9.50 8.20
CA LEU A 8 14.16 -9.46 7.18
C LEU A 8 12.84 -10.10 7.63
N HIS A 9 12.86 -10.99 8.61
CA HIS A 9 11.65 -11.55 9.23
C HIS A 9 10.99 -10.56 10.21
N ARG A 10 11.70 -9.51 10.62
CA ARG A 10 11.12 -8.38 11.37
C ARG A 10 10.62 -7.31 10.40
N VAL A 11 9.67 -7.71 9.55
CA VAL A 11 9.23 -6.95 8.36
C VAL A 11 8.89 -5.49 8.68
N GLY A 12 8.13 -5.22 9.76
CA GLY A 12 7.79 -3.84 10.14
C GLY A 12 9.02 -2.99 10.46
N ALA A 13 9.97 -3.52 11.24
CA ALA A 13 11.22 -2.82 11.56
C ALA A 13 12.10 -2.62 10.32
N PHE A 14 12.14 -3.62 9.43
CA PHE A 14 12.85 -3.53 8.16
C PHE A 14 12.24 -2.46 7.24
N LEU A 15 10.92 -2.40 7.11
CA LEU A 15 10.22 -1.36 6.35
C LEU A 15 10.47 0.04 6.92
N THR A 16 10.38 0.21 8.24
CA THR A 16 10.72 1.48 8.90
C THR A 16 12.17 1.89 8.60
N HIS A 17 13.12 0.96 8.75
CA HIS A 17 14.54 1.20 8.45
C HIS A 17 14.76 1.64 7.00
N MET A 18 14.07 1.00 6.05
CA MET A 18 14.08 1.33 4.63
C MET A 18 13.50 2.74 4.39
N LEU A 19 12.34 3.05 4.97
CA LEU A 19 11.65 4.33 4.80
C LEU A 19 12.42 5.52 5.40
N GLU A 20 13.22 5.31 6.44
CA GLU A 20 14.14 6.34 6.96
C GLU A 20 15.23 6.73 5.96
N ARG A 21 15.61 5.82 5.05
CA ARG A 21 16.80 5.95 4.19
C ARG A 21 16.49 6.22 2.73
N VAL A 22 15.32 5.80 2.25
CA VAL A 22 14.98 5.88 0.84
C VAL A 22 14.98 7.31 0.30
N ASP A 23 15.47 7.54 -0.91
CA ASP A 23 15.33 8.79 -1.66
C ASP A 23 14.48 8.49 -2.90
N TRP A 24 13.19 8.87 -2.84
CA TRP A 24 12.21 8.57 -3.88
C TRP A 24 12.55 9.17 -5.25
N ARG A 25 13.50 10.10 -5.33
CA ARG A 25 13.97 10.68 -6.59
C ARG A 25 14.95 9.80 -7.35
N ARG A 26 15.51 8.76 -6.70
CA ARG A 26 16.59 7.93 -7.27
C ARG A 26 16.47 6.43 -7.00
N ASP A 27 15.82 6.03 -5.90
CA ASP A 27 15.86 4.65 -5.42
C ASP A 27 14.74 3.78 -6.03
N LEU A 28 13.96 4.31 -6.98
CA LEU A 28 12.82 3.65 -7.61
C LEU A 28 13.18 3.08 -8.98
N HIS A 29 13.22 1.75 -9.09
CA HIS A 29 13.57 1.05 -10.32
C HIS A 29 12.39 0.25 -10.87
N PHE A 30 11.61 0.89 -11.74
CA PHE A 30 10.45 0.28 -12.37
C PHE A 30 10.84 -0.70 -13.49
N GLN A 31 10.23 -1.89 -13.44
CA GLN A 31 10.20 -2.87 -14.51
C GLN A 31 8.77 -2.95 -15.02
N THR A 32 8.46 -2.13 -16.02
CA THR A 32 7.11 -2.01 -16.59
C THR A 32 6.88 -3.05 -17.68
N ARG A 33 5.64 -3.51 -17.86
CA ARG A 33 5.22 -4.44 -18.93
C ARG A 33 5.97 -5.78 -18.88
N THR A 34 6.09 -6.33 -17.68
CA THR A 34 6.76 -7.61 -17.43
C THR A 34 5.75 -8.74 -17.25
N THR A 35 6.24 -9.96 -17.41
CA THR A 35 5.49 -11.16 -17.03
C THR A 35 5.57 -11.32 -15.51
N ILE A 36 4.40 -11.38 -14.88
CA ILE A 36 4.24 -11.53 -13.43
C ILE A 36 3.63 -12.89 -13.10
N ASP A 37 3.64 -13.26 -11.81
CA ASP A 37 3.15 -14.56 -11.37
C ASP A 37 1.65 -14.72 -11.67
N THR A 38 1.22 -15.97 -11.88
CA THR A 38 -0.18 -16.34 -12.08
C THR A 38 -1.11 -15.98 -10.92
N LEU A 39 -0.56 -15.81 -9.71
CA LEU A 39 -1.32 -15.45 -8.51
C LEU A 39 -1.38 -13.93 -8.25
N ASP A 40 -0.67 -13.13 -9.06
CA ASP A 40 -0.73 -11.67 -8.99
C ASP A 40 -1.90 -11.15 -9.81
N TYR A 41 -3.03 -10.89 -9.15
CA TYR A 41 -4.26 -10.39 -9.78
C TYR A 41 -4.32 -8.85 -9.92
N SER A 42 -3.23 -8.14 -9.63
CA SER A 42 -3.18 -6.67 -9.65
C SER A 42 -2.91 -6.07 -11.05
N GLY A 43 -2.28 -6.83 -11.96
CA GLY A 43 -1.86 -6.34 -13.26
C GLY A 43 -2.90 -6.50 -14.38
N ARG A 44 -2.70 -5.79 -15.52
CA ARG A 44 -3.60 -5.62 -16.71
C ARG A 44 -4.09 -6.87 -17.44
N GLY A 45 -3.82 -8.05 -16.93
CA GLY A 45 -4.27 -9.33 -17.46
C GLY A 45 -3.41 -10.47 -16.91
N LEU A 46 -3.80 -11.70 -17.24
CA LEU A 46 -3.08 -12.88 -16.80
C LEU A 46 -1.59 -12.79 -17.18
N ASN A 47 -0.72 -12.89 -16.17
CA ASN A 47 0.73 -12.80 -16.30
C ASN A 47 1.23 -11.49 -16.93
N LYS A 48 0.50 -10.37 -16.78
CA LYS A 48 0.91 -9.05 -17.28
C LYS A 48 0.81 -8.00 -16.18
N GLY A 49 1.94 -7.37 -15.87
CA GLY A 49 1.95 -6.22 -14.96
C GLY A 49 3.31 -5.57 -14.89
N SER A 50 3.69 -5.14 -13.69
CA SER A 50 4.96 -4.49 -13.43
C SER A 50 5.57 -4.91 -12.10
N LYS A 51 6.84 -4.58 -11.93
CA LYS A 51 7.57 -4.74 -10.67
C LYS A 51 8.29 -3.45 -10.35
N LEU A 52 8.49 -3.18 -9.07
CA LEU A 52 9.28 -2.07 -8.58
C LEU A 52 10.33 -2.60 -7.60
N VAL A 53 11.59 -2.24 -7.83
CA VAL A 53 12.67 -2.44 -6.86
C VAL A 53 12.96 -1.11 -6.18
N ILE A 54 12.95 -1.10 -4.85
CA ILE A 54 13.29 0.06 -4.02
C ILE A 54 14.67 -0.17 -3.39
N ALA A 55 15.67 0.58 -3.84
CA ALA A 55 17.07 0.40 -3.44
C ALA A 55 17.51 1.39 -2.34
N ALA A 56 16.91 1.27 -1.14
CA ALA A 56 17.10 2.22 -0.05
C ALA A 56 18.27 1.86 0.88
N VAL A 57 19.50 2.20 0.49
CA VAL A 57 20.73 1.98 1.27
C VAL A 57 21.40 3.29 1.65
N GLY A 58 21.98 3.35 2.86
CA GLY A 58 22.82 4.46 3.31
C GLY A 58 22.43 5.04 4.66
N ALA A 59 22.85 6.29 4.90
CA ALA A 59 22.51 7.01 6.14
C ALA A 59 21.02 7.39 6.17
N PRO A 60 20.38 7.42 7.36
CA PRO A 60 19.04 7.97 7.53
C PRO A 60 18.93 9.38 6.96
N ARG A 61 17.82 9.66 6.28
CA ARG A 61 17.53 10.92 5.59
C ARG A 61 16.39 11.71 6.22
N ARG A 62 15.57 11.04 7.02
CA ARG A 62 14.38 11.60 7.66
C ARG A 62 14.09 10.90 8.98
N THR A 63 13.35 11.60 9.83
CA THR A 63 12.68 11.02 11.00
C THR A 63 11.24 10.72 10.60
N LEU A 64 10.76 9.51 10.86
CA LEU A 64 9.42 9.09 10.50
C LEU A 64 8.43 9.46 11.61
N ALA A 65 7.22 9.89 11.23
CA ALA A 65 6.17 10.20 12.19
C ALA A 65 5.64 8.91 12.83
N ASP A 66 5.66 8.84 14.16
CA ASP A 66 5.11 7.73 14.96
C ASP A 66 3.69 8.03 15.47
N LYS A 67 3.20 9.25 15.24
CA LYS A 67 1.88 9.75 15.61
C LYS A 67 1.30 10.58 14.46
N MET A 68 -0.02 10.71 14.45
CA MET A 68 -0.71 11.44 13.40
C MET A 68 -0.22 12.91 13.36
N PRO A 69 0.25 13.41 12.20
CA PRO A 69 0.66 14.81 12.07
C PRO A 69 -0.49 15.75 12.43
N ALA A 70 -0.22 16.72 13.31
CA ALA A 70 -1.27 17.60 13.85
C ALA A 70 -1.96 18.45 12.77
N GLU A 71 -1.23 18.82 11.72
CA GLU A 71 -1.72 19.65 10.61
C GLU A 71 -2.07 18.83 9.36
N LEU A 72 -2.40 17.54 9.52
CA LEU A 72 -2.79 16.71 8.39
C LEU A 72 -4.06 17.24 7.73
N ALA A 73 -3.91 17.78 6.52
CA ALA A 73 -5.00 18.14 5.63
C ALA A 73 -5.17 17.11 4.52
N LEU A 74 -6.42 16.77 4.21
CA LEU A 74 -6.79 15.87 3.13
C LEU A 74 -7.75 16.57 2.15
N PRO A 75 -7.66 16.28 0.84
CA PRO A 75 -8.63 16.79 -0.12
C PRO A 75 -10.03 16.22 0.13
N ARG A 76 -11.07 16.92 -0.35
CA ARG A 76 -12.46 16.44 -0.24
C ARG A 76 -12.60 15.03 -0.83
N GLY A 77 -13.28 14.15 -0.11
CA GLY A 77 -13.52 12.76 -0.50
C GLY A 77 -12.48 11.77 0.03
N PHE A 78 -11.39 12.27 0.63
CA PHE A 78 -10.40 11.46 1.33
C PHE A 78 -10.63 11.59 2.84
N GLY A 79 -10.35 10.53 3.60
CA GLY A 79 -10.62 10.56 5.03
C GLY A 79 -10.06 9.39 5.83
N GLU A 80 -10.44 9.37 7.11
CA GLU A 80 -10.11 8.30 8.06
C GLU A 80 -8.62 7.93 8.08
N PRO A 81 -7.70 8.90 8.24
CA PRO A 81 -6.28 8.60 8.20
C PRO A 81 -5.87 7.71 9.38
N THR A 82 -5.04 6.71 9.11
CA THR A 82 -4.40 5.85 10.12
C THR A 82 -2.89 5.74 9.87
N LEU A 83 -2.15 5.32 10.88
CA LEU A 83 -0.69 5.11 10.83
C LEU A 83 -0.38 3.63 11.11
N PRO A 84 -0.48 2.73 10.09
CA PRO A 84 -0.15 1.32 10.26
C PRO A 84 1.31 1.08 10.70
N LEU A 85 2.23 1.95 10.28
CA LEU A 85 3.66 1.91 10.63
C LEU A 85 4.20 3.34 10.74
N PRO A 86 5.32 3.57 11.45
CA PRO A 86 5.97 4.87 11.46
C PRO A 86 6.24 5.38 10.04
N GLY A 87 5.79 6.60 9.74
CA GLY A 87 5.94 7.25 8.45
C GLY A 87 5.11 6.68 7.30
N VAL A 88 4.17 5.76 7.58
CA VAL A 88 3.22 5.22 6.61
C VAL A 88 1.82 5.73 6.93
N LEU A 89 1.25 6.53 6.04
CA LEU A 89 -0.11 7.05 6.20
C LEU A 89 -1.08 6.24 5.34
N ALA A 90 -2.04 5.55 5.96
CA ALA A 90 -3.15 4.94 5.22
C ALA A 90 -4.34 5.90 5.22
N VAL A 91 -4.96 6.11 4.04
CA VAL A 91 -6.07 7.05 3.87
C VAL A 91 -7.16 6.40 3.04
N ARG A 92 -8.43 6.60 3.44
CA ARG A 92 -9.57 6.20 2.65
C ARG A 92 -9.62 7.09 1.42
N GLY A 93 -9.46 6.51 0.24
CA GLY A 93 -9.68 7.22 -1.03
C GLY A 93 -11.16 7.18 -1.44
N PRO A 94 -11.60 8.06 -2.37
CA PRO A 94 -12.86 7.86 -3.08
C PRO A 94 -12.94 6.44 -3.65
N LYS A 95 -14.14 5.86 -3.70
CA LYS A 95 -14.33 4.51 -4.26
C LYS A 95 -13.86 4.49 -5.72
N TRP A 96 -13.17 3.42 -6.11
CA TRP A 96 -12.82 3.18 -7.51
C TRP A 96 -14.09 3.12 -8.37
N ASP A 97 -14.27 4.09 -9.26
CA ASP A 97 -15.38 4.16 -10.23
C ASP A 97 -14.92 4.13 -11.70
N ALA A 98 -13.60 4.09 -11.92
CA ALA A 98 -13.02 4.00 -13.24
C ALA A 98 -13.25 2.62 -13.88
N PRO A 99 -13.35 2.54 -15.21
CA PRO A 99 -13.36 1.26 -15.92
C PRO A 99 -12.13 0.40 -15.56
N ALA A 100 -12.23 -0.92 -15.76
CA ALA A 100 -11.06 -1.78 -15.65
C ALA A 100 -9.91 -1.22 -16.52
N TRP A 101 -8.75 -1.01 -15.89
CA TRP A 101 -7.54 -0.47 -16.54
C TRP A 101 -7.62 1.00 -16.97
N GLY A 102 -8.64 1.73 -16.51
CA GLY A 102 -8.78 3.17 -16.68
C GLY A 102 -7.81 3.96 -15.81
N ASP A 103 -7.65 5.24 -16.14
CA ASP A 103 -6.86 6.20 -15.38
C ASP A 103 -7.79 6.86 -14.34
N ASP A 104 -7.59 6.54 -13.05
CA ASP A 104 -8.30 7.20 -11.96
C ASP A 104 -7.50 8.42 -11.50
N ARG A 105 -8.14 9.59 -11.52
CA ARG A 105 -7.53 10.86 -11.12
C ARG A 105 -7.29 10.95 -9.62
N VAL A 106 -7.83 10.04 -8.81
CA VAL A 106 -7.73 10.07 -7.34
C VAL A 106 -6.28 10.16 -6.85
N LEU A 107 -5.35 9.36 -7.39
CA LEU A 107 -3.93 9.47 -7.04
C LEU A 107 -3.39 10.88 -7.30
N SER A 108 -3.54 11.34 -8.55
CA SER A 108 -3.07 12.66 -8.97
C SER A 108 -3.71 13.81 -8.18
N GLN A 109 -4.97 13.66 -7.74
CA GLN A 109 -5.67 14.65 -6.94
C GLN A 109 -5.04 14.81 -5.57
N LEU A 110 -4.66 13.70 -4.91
CA LEU A 110 -3.97 13.74 -3.63
C LEU A 110 -2.57 14.35 -3.79
N CYS A 111 -1.79 13.89 -4.77
CA CYS A 111 -0.45 14.41 -5.04
C CYS A 111 -0.45 15.93 -5.25
N ARG A 112 -1.31 16.42 -6.15
CA ARG A 112 -1.45 17.86 -6.44
C ARG A 112 -1.93 18.68 -5.25
N PHE A 113 -2.82 18.11 -4.42
CA PHE A 113 -3.27 18.77 -3.21
C PHE A 113 -2.10 19.05 -2.27
N TRP A 114 -1.25 18.06 -2.02
CA TRP A 114 -0.08 18.23 -1.15
C TRP A 114 1.08 18.97 -1.81
N GLU A 115 1.23 18.96 -3.13
CA GLU A 115 2.14 19.88 -3.83
C GLU A 115 1.76 21.34 -3.56
N SER A 116 0.47 21.66 -3.51
CA SER A 116 -0.02 23.01 -3.24
C SER A 116 -0.07 23.37 -1.76
N LYS A 117 -0.38 22.43 -0.87
CA LYS A 117 -0.64 22.69 0.56
C LYS A 117 0.53 22.35 1.47
N GLY A 118 1.51 21.59 0.97
CA GLY A 118 2.51 20.93 1.78
C GLY A 118 2.09 19.50 2.11
N ALA A 119 3.01 18.56 1.92
CA ALA A 119 2.83 17.18 2.36
C ALA A 119 3.02 17.09 3.89
N PRO A 120 2.36 16.13 4.57
CA PRO A 120 2.51 15.96 6.01
C PRO A 120 3.94 15.58 6.39
N GLU A 121 4.46 16.23 7.44
CA GLU A 121 5.83 15.99 7.93
C GLU A 121 5.99 14.55 8.47
N GLY A 122 7.17 13.97 8.23
CA GLY A 122 7.53 12.63 8.72
C GLY A 122 6.81 11.48 8.03
N ILE A 123 5.93 11.75 7.05
CA ILE A 123 5.31 10.71 6.20
C ILE A 123 6.20 10.48 4.98
N ALA A 124 6.62 9.22 4.78
CA ALA A 124 7.44 8.81 3.64
C ALA A 124 6.63 8.04 2.60
N LEU A 125 5.61 7.29 3.04
CA LEU A 125 4.76 6.45 2.22
C LEU A 125 3.30 6.73 2.56
N VAL A 126 2.47 6.83 1.53
CA VAL A 126 1.02 6.97 1.65
C VAL A 126 0.38 5.80 0.92
N VAL A 127 -0.61 5.17 1.53
CA VAL A 127 -1.39 4.09 0.90
C VAL A 127 -2.86 4.48 0.85
N LEU A 128 -3.41 4.51 -0.36
CA LEU A 128 -4.84 4.68 -0.57
C LEU A 128 -5.51 3.32 -0.50
N VAL A 129 -6.49 3.20 0.39
CA VAL A 129 -7.15 1.93 0.68
C VAL A 129 -8.65 2.15 0.84
N ASP A 130 -9.43 1.08 0.75
CA ASP A 130 -10.86 1.16 1.02
C ASP A 130 -11.14 1.28 2.52
N ASP A 131 -10.39 0.59 3.38
CA ASP A 131 -10.59 0.59 4.85
C ASP A 131 -9.26 0.81 5.60
N PRO A 132 -8.95 2.06 5.99
CA PRO A 132 -7.73 2.37 6.72
C PRO A 132 -7.66 1.75 8.12
N ALA A 133 -8.80 1.50 8.78
CA ALA A 133 -8.83 0.91 10.11
C ALA A 133 -8.46 -0.58 10.05
N PHE A 134 -8.98 -1.30 9.05
CA PHE A 134 -8.59 -2.68 8.76
C PHE A 134 -7.08 -2.78 8.47
N VAL A 135 -6.57 -1.90 7.61
CA VAL A 135 -5.15 -1.87 7.23
C VAL A 135 -4.23 -1.56 8.42
N ALA A 136 -4.69 -0.76 9.38
CA ALA A 136 -3.92 -0.43 10.59
C ALA A 136 -4.06 -1.46 11.73
N ARG A 137 -4.91 -2.48 11.58
CA ARG A 137 -5.16 -3.47 12.62
C ARG A 137 -3.94 -4.36 12.90
N SER A 138 -3.23 -4.76 11.85
CA SER A 138 -2.06 -5.62 11.93
C SER A 138 -1.08 -5.36 10.79
N LEU A 139 0.17 -5.80 10.95
CA LEU A 139 1.16 -5.73 9.88
C LEU A 139 0.77 -6.64 8.71
N GLU A 140 0.18 -7.80 9.01
CA GLU A 140 -0.29 -8.77 8.04
C GLU A 140 -1.40 -8.20 7.16
N ASP A 141 -2.39 -7.52 7.74
CA ASP A 141 -3.46 -6.83 7.00
C ASP A 141 -2.89 -5.72 6.11
N PHE A 142 -1.95 -4.93 6.64
CA PHE A 142 -1.24 -3.91 5.87
C PHE A 142 -0.52 -4.51 4.66
N LEU A 143 0.30 -5.54 4.87
CA LEU A 143 1.07 -6.18 3.81
C LEU A 143 0.16 -6.80 2.76
N TRP A 144 -0.89 -7.50 3.20
CA TRP A 144 -1.85 -8.14 2.31
C TRP A 144 -2.57 -7.10 1.44
N VAL A 145 -3.20 -6.08 2.03
CA VAL A 145 -3.94 -5.08 1.25
C VAL A 145 -3.02 -4.34 0.29
N VAL A 146 -1.89 -3.81 0.77
CA VAL A 146 -1.06 -2.89 -0.01
C VAL A 146 -0.35 -3.60 -1.16
N PHE A 147 0.22 -4.78 -0.91
CA PHE A 147 1.10 -5.42 -1.89
C PHE A 147 0.39 -6.45 -2.78
N THR A 148 -0.85 -6.84 -2.48
CA THR A 148 -1.64 -7.76 -3.36
C THR A 148 -2.63 -7.03 -4.26
N ARG A 149 -2.89 -5.73 -4.03
CA ARG A 149 -3.88 -4.93 -4.78
C ARG A 149 -3.27 -3.82 -5.65
N SER A 150 -1.94 -3.79 -5.75
CA SER A 150 -1.20 -2.74 -6.46
C SER A 150 -0.33 -3.34 -7.58
N ASP A 151 -0.48 -2.82 -8.80
CA ASP A 151 0.45 -2.98 -9.92
C ASP A 151 1.33 -1.72 -9.98
N PRO A 152 2.62 -1.78 -9.59
CA PRO A 152 3.44 -0.59 -9.35
C PRO A 152 3.39 0.48 -10.43
N ALA A 153 3.44 0.12 -11.71
CA ALA A 153 3.47 1.05 -12.82
C ALA A 153 2.14 1.77 -13.09
N ALA A 154 1.02 1.23 -12.58
CA ALA A 154 -0.31 1.83 -12.73
C ALA A 154 -0.77 2.52 -11.43
N ASP A 155 -0.32 2.01 -10.29
CA ASP A 155 -0.90 2.32 -8.99
C ASP A 155 0.04 3.12 -8.09
N ILE A 156 1.21 3.53 -8.58
CA ILE A 156 2.14 4.38 -7.84
C ILE A 156 2.22 5.76 -8.49
N ASP A 157 2.11 6.77 -7.64
CA ASP A 157 2.41 8.16 -7.96
C ASP A 157 3.18 8.79 -6.77
N GLY A 158 3.50 10.07 -6.83
CA GLY A 158 4.15 10.74 -5.72
C GLY A 158 3.98 12.25 -5.75
N VAL A 159 4.07 12.87 -4.57
CA VAL A 159 4.01 14.33 -4.44
C VAL A 159 5.26 14.94 -5.11
N GLY A 160 5.07 15.81 -6.10
CA GLY A 160 6.17 16.37 -6.87
C GLY A 160 6.83 15.35 -7.79
N ALA A 161 6.04 14.43 -8.37
CA ALA A 161 6.55 13.42 -9.29
C ALA A 161 7.16 14.05 -10.55
N ALA A 162 8.31 13.54 -10.97
CA ALA A 162 9.01 13.98 -12.16
C ALA A 162 9.80 12.82 -12.80
N THR A 163 10.01 12.92 -14.11
CA THR A 163 10.92 12.06 -14.84
C THR A 163 12.16 12.85 -15.25
N VAL A 164 13.32 12.47 -14.72
CA VAL A 164 14.62 13.03 -15.11
C VAL A 164 15.32 12.00 -15.99
N SER A 165 15.47 12.34 -17.27
CA SER A 165 15.93 11.40 -18.31
C SER A 165 15.04 10.15 -18.40
N LYS A 166 15.52 8.97 -17.96
CA LYS A 166 14.76 7.71 -17.97
C LYS A 166 14.41 7.22 -16.56
N HIS A 167 14.56 8.09 -15.56
CA HIS A 167 14.32 7.75 -14.16
C HIS A 167 13.12 8.55 -13.66
N TRP A 168 12.12 7.84 -13.16
CA TRP A 168 10.95 8.43 -12.52
C TRP A 168 11.13 8.43 -11.01
N GLY A 169 10.70 9.50 -10.35
CA GLY A 169 10.67 9.60 -8.90
C GLY A 169 9.81 10.76 -8.43
N CYS A 170 9.78 11.00 -7.12
CA CYS A 170 9.04 12.11 -6.51
C CYS A 170 9.84 12.79 -5.39
N GLU A 171 9.51 14.05 -5.09
CA GLU A 171 10.19 14.83 -4.04
C GLU A 171 9.60 14.60 -2.65
N GLY A 172 8.27 14.44 -2.57
CA GLY A 172 7.54 14.18 -1.35
C GLY A 172 7.22 12.70 -1.14
N PRO A 173 6.19 12.38 -0.35
CA PRO A 173 5.79 11.00 -0.10
C PRO A 173 5.45 10.25 -1.40
N LEU A 174 5.84 8.98 -1.45
CA LEU A 174 5.35 8.03 -2.46
C LEU A 174 3.90 7.66 -2.11
N VAL A 175 3.02 7.57 -3.10
CA VAL A 175 1.62 7.20 -2.93
C VAL A 175 1.35 5.89 -3.67
N ILE A 176 0.80 4.89 -2.99
CA ILE A 176 0.39 3.60 -3.55
C ILE A 176 -1.14 3.51 -3.49
N ASP A 177 -1.79 3.20 -4.62
CA ASP A 177 -3.21 2.91 -4.70
C ASP A 177 -3.52 1.42 -4.57
N ALA A 178 -3.87 1.03 -3.34
CA ALA A 178 -4.27 -0.32 -2.98
C ALA A 178 -5.79 -0.48 -2.80
N ARG A 179 -6.59 0.46 -3.34
CA ARG A 179 -8.05 0.30 -3.40
C ARG A 179 -8.43 -0.90 -4.27
N LEU A 180 -9.59 -1.48 -3.98
CA LEU A 180 -10.16 -2.55 -4.77
C LEU A 180 -10.61 -2.00 -6.14
N LYS A 181 -10.04 -2.56 -7.21
CA LYS A 181 -10.30 -2.15 -8.59
C LYS A 181 -11.35 -3.07 -9.22
N ALA A 182 -12.04 -2.57 -10.24
CA ALA A 182 -13.15 -3.28 -10.88
C ALA A 182 -12.80 -4.68 -11.46
N HIS A 183 -11.52 -4.95 -11.71
CA HIS A 183 -11.02 -6.22 -12.25
C HIS A 183 -10.47 -7.17 -11.18
N HIS A 184 -10.33 -6.71 -9.93
CA HIS A 184 -9.94 -7.60 -8.83
C HIS A 184 -11.07 -8.59 -8.54
N ALA A 185 -10.70 -9.78 -8.09
CA ALA A 185 -11.69 -10.71 -7.54
C ALA A 185 -12.43 -10.01 -6.38
N PRO A 186 -13.76 -10.21 -6.26
CA PRO A 186 -14.47 -9.71 -5.10
C PRO A 186 -13.83 -10.30 -3.82
N PRO A 187 -13.80 -9.54 -2.71
CA PRO A 187 -13.37 -10.08 -1.43
C PRO A 187 -14.14 -11.36 -1.10
N LEU A 188 -13.48 -12.30 -0.42
CA LEU A 188 -14.19 -13.43 0.16
C LEU A 188 -15.09 -12.90 1.28
N GLU A 189 -16.41 -13.02 1.09
CA GLU A 189 -17.38 -12.69 2.11
C GLU A 189 -17.73 -13.98 2.86
N GLU A 190 -17.48 -14.00 4.17
CA GLU A 190 -17.92 -15.09 5.04
C GLU A 190 -19.45 -15.05 5.13
N LEU A 191 -20.06 -16.20 4.83
CA LEU A 191 -21.51 -16.37 4.96
C LEU A 191 -21.79 -16.86 6.38
N PRO A 192 -22.43 -16.04 7.25
CA PRO A 192 -22.62 -16.40 8.67
C PRO A 192 -23.33 -17.74 8.87
N GLU A 193 -24.23 -18.10 7.95
CA GLU A 193 -24.92 -19.38 7.96
C GLU A 193 -24.00 -20.57 7.66
N ILE A 194 -22.96 -20.38 6.85
CA ILE A 194 -21.95 -21.39 6.54
C ILE A 194 -20.97 -21.53 7.69
N GLU A 195 -20.51 -20.42 8.26
CA GLU A 195 -19.66 -20.43 9.47
C GLU A 195 -20.35 -21.19 10.59
N ARG A 196 -21.60 -20.82 10.91
CA ARG A 196 -22.37 -21.50 11.95
C ARG A 196 -22.52 -23.00 11.68
N ARG A 197 -22.68 -23.40 10.41
CA ARG A 197 -22.77 -24.82 10.04
C ARG A 197 -21.44 -25.54 10.23
N VAL A 198 -20.31 -24.90 9.96
CA VAL A 198 -18.98 -25.46 10.24
C VAL A 198 -18.76 -25.58 11.74
N ASP A 199 -19.12 -24.55 12.51
CA ASP A 199 -19.04 -24.57 13.99
C ASP A 199 -19.88 -25.70 14.58
N GLU A 200 -21.10 -25.94 14.08
CA GLU A 200 -21.95 -27.06 14.49
C GLU A 200 -21.32 -28.42 14.19
N LEU A 201 -20.59 -28.56 13.08
CA LEU A 201 -19.88 -29.80 12.73
C LEU A 201 -18.63 -30.01 13.58
N ALA A 202 -17.98 -28.92 14.02
CA ALA A 202 -16.80 -28.92 14.89
C ALA A 202 -17.15 -29.06 16.38
N ALA A 203 -18.42 -28.82 16.76
CA ALA A 203 -18.90 -28.93 18.13
C ALA A 203 -18.66 -30.33 18.74
N PRO A 204 -18.60 -30.46 20.08
CA PRO A 204 -18.38 -31.74 20.73
C PRO A 204 -19.36 -32.83 20.28
N GLY A 205 -18.83 -33.92 19.72
CA GLY A 205 -19.60 -35.04 19.18
C GLY A 205 -19.98 -34.91 17.70
N GLY A 206 -19.64 -33.78 17.07
CA GLY A 206 -19.75 -33.55 15.64
C GLY A 206 -18.66 -34.27 14.84
N PRO A 207 -18.85 -34.43 13.51
CA PRO A 207 -17.93 -35.17 12.66
C PRO A 207 -16.56 -34.51 12.47
N LEU A 208 -16.42 -33.22 12.80
CA LEU A 208 -15.15 -32.48 12.74
C LEU A 208 -14.57 -32.20 14.13
N HIS A 209 -15.16 -32.77 15.20
CA HIS A 209 -14.69 -32.56 16.57
C HIS A 209 -13.22 -32.99 16.72
N GLY A 210 -12.36 -32.07 17.17
CA GLY A 210 -10.95 -32.30 17.45
C GLY A 210 -10.03 -32.25 16.22
N VAL A 211 -10.57 -31.92 15.04
CA VAL A 211 -9.80 -31.71 13.79
C VAL A 211 -9.51 -30.22 13.56
N TYR A 212 -10.34 -29.36 14.14
CA TYR A 212 -10.24 -27.90 14.13
C TYR A 212 -9.97 -27.37 15.54
#